data_AF-A0A5J4SU88-F1
#
_entry.id   AF-A0A5J4SU88-F1
#
_cell.length_a   1.000
_cell.length_b   1.000
_cell.length_c   1.000
_cell.angle_alpha   90.00
_cell.angle_beta   90.00
_cell.angle_gamma   90.00
#
_symmetry.space_group_name_H-M   'P 1'
#
loop_
_entity.id
_entity.type
_entity.pdbx_description
1 polymer ?
#
loop_
_entity_poly.entity_id
_entity_poly.type
_entity_poly.pdbx_seq_one_letter_code
_entity_poly.pdbx_strand_id
1 'polypeptide(L)'
;MRNNTTHITLWVQDDIDLSHETCYVDKEKKDDIQTYLSNIIEERRKGRNLLQKGNLQLFQIKDGYIIQGCHVEKDNWGRRIAFMSLITGVRNIDEAIGLLEDSSKSIKRTCLPDDIKEIKEAGKKQCIDKKRFIVLAILVLIIIVIILCQKNLVKM
;
A
#
# COMPACT_ATOMS: atom_id res chain seq x y z
N MET A 1 -9.01 -5.38 25.01
CA MET A 1 -8.31 -4.66 23.92
C MET A 1 -8.58 -5.43 22.64
N ARG A 2 -9.41 -4.92 21.73
CA ARG A 2 -9.64 -5.56 20.43
C ARG A 2 -8.44 -5.25 19.53
N ASN A 3 -7.77 -6.29 19.03
CA ASN A 3 -6.80 -6.16 17.96
C ASN A 3 -7.54 -5.64 16.72
N ASN A 4 -7.41 -4.34 16.45
CA ASN A 4 -8.01 -3.65 15.30
C ASN A 4 -7.21 -3.90 14.01
N THR A 5 -6.81 -5.15 13.76
CA THR A 5 -6.16 -5.52 12.50
C THR A 5 -7.25 -6.04 11.58
N THR A 6 -7.79 -5.17 10.72
CA THR A 6 -8.78 -5.58 9.70
C THR A 6 -8.05 -5.85 8.39
N HIS A 7 -8.13 -7.09 7.89
CA HIS A 7 -7.51 -7.52 6.64
C HIS A 7 -8.56 -7.74 5.55
N ILE A 8 -8.70 -6.76 4.65
CA ILE A 8 -9.64 -6.84 3.54
C ILE A 8 -8.87 -7.18 2.27
N THR A 9 -8.90 -8.44 1.82
CA THR A 9 -8.34 -8.82 0.51
C THR A 9 -9.44 -8.78 -0.53
N LEU A 10 -9.58 -7.64 -1.21
CA LEU A 10 -10.49 -7.60 -2.35
C LEU A 10 -9.85 -8.13 -3.62
N TRP A 11 -10.72 -8.74 -4.40
CA TRP A 11 -10.43 -9.31 -5.68
C TRP A 11 -11.04 -8.38 -6.72
N VAL A 12 -10.27 -7.97 -7.71
CA VAL A 12 -10.77 -7.16 -8.83
C VAL A 12 -10.20 -7.80 -10.09
N GLN A 13 -11.09 -8.36 -10.92
CA GLN A 13 -10.73 -8.99 -12.19
C GLN A 13 -10.94 -7.99 -13.34
N ASP A 14 -9.89 -7.81 -14.15
CA ASP A 14 -9.84 -7.09 -15.45
C ASP A 14 -10.49 -7.97 -16.55
N ASP A 15 -11.07 -7.52 -17.67
CA ASP A 15 -11.49 -6.18 -18.14
C ASP A 15 -12.51 -6.33 -19.31
N ILE A 16 -13.14 -7.50 -19.50
CA ILE A 16 -13.94 -7.80 -20.72
C ILE A 16 -15.27 -8.51 -20.44
N ASP A 17 -15.40 -9.25 -19.34
CA ASP A 17 -16.67 -9.88 -18.94
C ASP A 17 -16.76 -9.93 -17.42
N LEU A 18 -17.69 -9.16 -16.86
CA LEU A 18 -18.02 -8.96 -15.44
C LEU A 18 -18.54 -10.22 -14.72
N SER A 19 -17.96 -11.39 -14.98
CA SER A 19 -18.40 -12.63 -14.37
C SER A 19 -17.32 -13.16 -13.41
N HIS A 20 -17.70 -13.27 -12.14
CA HIS A 20 -17.08 -14.05 -11.06
C HIS A 20 -16.12 -13.34 -10.09
N GLU A 21 -16.42 -12.10 -9.69
CA GLU A 21 -15.74 -11.46 -8.55
C GLU A 21 -16.03 -12.25 -7.26
N THR A 22 -14.99 -12.68 -6.55
CA THR A 22 -15.12 -13.32 -5.23
C THR A 22 -14.40 -12.47 -4.20
N CYS A 23 -15.13 -11.92 -3.22
CA CYS A 23 -14.52 -11.15 -2.14
C CYS A 23 -14.10 -12.07 -1.00
N TYR A 24 -12.91 -11.85 -0.44
CA TYR A 24 -12.47 -12.49 0.80
C TYR A 24 -12.08 -11.44 1.85
N VAL A 25 -12.72 -11.50 3.02
CA VAL A 25 -12.37 -10.66 4.17
C VAL A 25 -11.90 -11.57 5.27
N ASP A 26 -10.68 -11.36 5.76
CA ASP A 26 -10.05 -12.22 6.76
C ASP A 26 -10.12 -13.72 6.38
N LYS A 27 -9.88 -14.04 5.10
CA LYS A 27 -9.93 -15.40 4.51
C LYS A 27 -11.33 -16.01 4.39
N GLU A 28 -12.38 -15.29 4.78
CA GLU A 28 -13.76 -15.71 4.59
C GLU A 28 -14.36 -15.12 3.32
N LYS A 29 -15.01 -15.97 2.52
CA LYS A 29 -15.75 -15.50 1.34
C LYS A 29 -16.93 -14.62 1.77
N LYS A 30 -17.10 -13.47 1.12
CA LYS A 30 -18.23 -12.54 1.33
C LYS A 30 -19.00 -12.35 0.03
N ASP A 31 -20.32 -12.18 0.17
CA ASP A 31 -21.23 -12.00 -0.98
C ASP A 31 -21.42 -10.52 -1.34
N ASP A 32 -21.21 -9.59 -0.40
CA ASP A 32 -21.41 -8.15 -0.60
C ASP A 32 -20.17 -7.45 -1.20
N ILE A 33 -19.77 -7.88 -2.39
CA ILE A 33 -18.55 -7.44 -3.07
C ILE A 33 -18.55 -5.92 -3.33
N GLN A 34 -19.69 -5.37 -3.76
CA GLN A 34 -19.81 -3.97 -4.16
C GLN A 34 -19.52 -3.00 -3.02
N THR A 35 -19.99 -3.33 -1.81
CA THR A 35 -19.74 -2.51 -0.61
C THR A 35 -18.25 -2.45 -0.31
N TYR A 36 -17.57 -3.59 -0.30
CA TYR A 36 -16.12 -3.61 -0.05
C TYR A 36 -15.35 -2.88 -1.15
N LEU A 37 -15.69 -3.10 -2.43
CA LEU A 37 -15.00 -2.44 -3.55
C LEU A 37 -15.13 -0.92 -3.45
N SER A 38 -16.33 -0.44 -3.14
CA SER A 38 -16.58 0.99 -2.93
C SER A 38 -15.72 1.54 -1.79
N ASN A 39 -15.60 0.80 -0.68
CA ASN A 39 -14.74 1.19 0.45
C ASN A 39 -13.26 1.29 0.05
N ILE A 40 -12.73 0.36 -0.74
CA ILE A 40 -11.33 0.47 -1.20
C ILE A 40 -11.14 1.65 -2.11
N ILE A 41 -12.05 1.87 -3.06
CA ILE A 41 -11.96 3.01 -3.98
C ILE A 41 -11.97 4.32 -3.20
N GLU A 42 -12.82 4.43 -2.17
CA GLU A 42 -12.89 5.61 -1.32
C GLU A 42 -11.59 5.84 -0.53
N GLU A 43 -11.08 4.81 0.15
CA GLU A 43 -9.83 4.91 0.91
C GLU A 43 -8.63 5.19 0.01
N ARG A 44 -8.61 4.62 -1.20
CA ARG A 44 -7.58 4.89 -2.21
C ARG A 44 -7.56 6.34 -2.63
N ARG A 45 -8.72 6.98 -2.83
CA ARG A 45 -8.81 8.42 -3.18
C ARG A 45 -8.21 9.32 -2.10
N LYS A 46 -8.27 8.90 -0.84
CA LYS A 46 -7.67 9.60 0.31
C LYS A 46 -6.19 9.25 0.50
N GLY A 47 -5.73 8.15 -0.11
CA GLY A 47 -4.39 7.62 0.04
C GLY A 47 -3.33 8.37 -0.76
N ARG A 48 -2.10 8.33 -0.26
CA ARG A 48 -0.91 8.80 -0.98
C ARG A 48 -0.44 7.71 -1.94
N ASN A 49 -0.39 8.02 -3.24
CA ASN A 49 0.20 7.15 -4.24
C ASN A 49 1.72 6.99 -4.01
N LEU A 50 2.18 5.74 -3.93
CA LEU A 50 3.60 5.39 -3.81
C LEU A 50 4.14 4.66 -5.05
N LEU A 51 3.28 3.96 -5.79
CA LEU A 51 3.60 3.25 -7.02
C LEU A 51 2.35 3.19 -7.90
N GLN A 52 2.50 3.45 -9.19
CA GLN A 52 1.45 3.23 -10.18
C GLN A 52 2.08 2.89 -11.54
N LYS A 53 1.96 1.62 -11.95
CA LYS A 53 2.52 1.09 -13.20
C LYS A 53 1.54 0.06 -13.78
N GLY A 54 0.65 0.51 -14.66
CA GLY A 54 -0.44 -0.31 -15.17
C GLY A 54 -1.32 -0.84 -14.02
N ASN A 55 -1.43 -2.16 -13.92
CA ASN A 55 -2.24 -2.84 -12.89
C ASN A 55 -1.54 -2.97 -11.54
N LEU A 56 -0.23 -2.69 -11.47
CA LEU A 56 0.53 -2.68 -10.23
C LEU A 56 0.46 -1.32 -9.56
N GLN A 57 -0.14 -1.26 -8.38
CA GLN A 57 -0.38 0.01 -7.69
C GLN A 57 -0.25 -0.13 -6.17
N LEU A 58 0.34 0.88 -5.53
CA LEU A 58 0.51 0.96 -4.08
C LEU A 58 0.07 2.34 -3.61
N PHE A 59 -0.87 2.37 -2.67
CA PHE A 59 -1.29 3.57 -1.97
C PHE A 59 -1.07 3.38 -0.47
N GLN A 60 -0.49 4.38 0.18
CA GLN A 60 -0.46 4.45 1.63
C GLN A 60 -1.67 5.26 2.11
N ILE A 61 -2.49 4.66 2.96
CA ILE A 61 -3.63 5.32 3.60
C ILE A 61 -3.28 5.63 5.07
N LYS A 62 -4.20 6.31 5.77
CA LYS A 62 -3.97 6.78 7.14
C LYS A 62 -3.53 5.66 8.10
N ASP A 63 -4.14 4.49 7.96
CA ASP A 63 -3.93 3.36 8.86
C ASP A 63 -3.60 2.08 8.10
N GLY A 64 -2.83 2.17 7.02
CA GLY A 64 -2.60 0.99 6.20
C GLY A 64 -2.12 1.23 4.78
N TYR A 65 -2.36 0.23 3.94
CA TYR A 65 -2.00 0.21 2.53
C TYR A 65 -3.13 -0.33 1.67
N ILE A 66 -3.20 0.17 0.44
CA ILE A 66 -3.96 -0.43 -0.64
C ILE A 66 -2.98 -0.92 -1.69
N ILE A 67 -3.09 -2.19 -2.06
CA ILE A 67 -2.17 -2.88 -2.97
C ILE A 67 -2.98 -3.48 -4.11
N GLN A 68 -2.69 -3.08 -5.35
CA GLN A 68 -3.22 -3.70 -6.55
C GLN A 68 -2.09 -4.40 -7.30
N GLY A 69 -2.32 -5.60 -7.80
CA GLY A 69 -1.33 -6.37 -8.54
C GLY A 69 -1.94 -7.60 -9.18
N CYS A 70 -1.09 -8.52 -9.61
CA CYS A 70 -1.50 -9.77 -10.25
C CYS A 70 -1.05 -11.00 -9.46
N HIS A 71 -1.79 -12.09 -9.62
CA HIS A 71 -1.35 -13.42 -9.23
C HIS A 71 -0.56 -14.11 -10.35
N VAL A 72 0.26 -15.10 -9.98
CA VAL A 72 0.97 -15.97 -10.93
C VAL A 72 -0.01 -16.82 -11.72
N GLU A 73 -1.06 -17.29 -11.04
CA GLU A 73 -2.05 -18.15 -11.64
C GLU A 73 -2.92 -17.39 -12.65
N LYS A 74 -3.36 -18.12 -13.67
CA LYS A 74 -4.32 -17.66 -14.68
C LYS A 74 -5.68 -18.28 -14.43
N ASP A 75 -6.72 -17.70 -15.01
CA ASP A 75 -8.04 -18.31 -14.99
C ASP A 75 -8.16 -19.45 -16.03
N ASN A 76 -9.34 -20.06 -16.09
CA ASN A 76 -9.61 -21.20 -16.99
C ASN A 76 -9.49 -20.85 -18.48
N TRP A 77 -9.47 -19.56 -18.83
CA TRP A 77 -9.29 -19.06 -20.19
C TRP A 77 -7.88 -18.51 -20.44
N GLY A 78 -6.96 -18.71 -19.49
CA GLY A 78 -5.58 -18.24 -19.60
C GLY A 78 -5.40 -16.74 -19.39
N ARG A 79 -6.43 -16.04 -18.88
CA ARG A 79 -6.37 -14.61 -18.56
C ARG A 79 -5.64 -14.39 -17.24
N ARG A 80 -5.01 -13.23 -17.10
CA ARG A 80 -4.36 -12.83 -15.84
C ARG A 80 -5.42 -12.64 -14.75
N ILE A 81 -5.04 -12.94 -13.52
CA ILE A 81 -5.88 -12.70 -12.36
C ILE A 81 -5.30 -11.53 -11.58
N ALA A 82 -6.06 -10.45 -11.49
CA ALA A 82 -5.70 -9.27 -10.72
C ALA A 82 -6.37 -9.30 -9.33
N PHE A 83 -5.82 -8.51 -8.40
CA PHE A 83 -6.35 -8.32 -7.06
C PHE A 83 -6.22 -6.86 -6.62
N MET A 84 -6.99 -6.47 -5.61
CA MET A 84 -6.90 -5.16 -4.95
C MET A 84 -7.12 -5.33 -3.45
N SER A 85 -6.07 -5.30 -2.64
CA SER A 85 -6.17 -5.50 -1.19
C SER A 85 -6.20 -4.17 -0.44
N LEU A 86 -7.05 -4.05 0.59
CA LEU A 86 -7.03 -3.00 1.61
C LEU A 86 -6.59 -3.62 2.94
N ILE A 87 -5.44 -3.17 3.42
CA ILE A 87 -4.78 -3.74 4.58
C ILE A 87 -4.70 -2.63 5.61
N THR A 88 -5.39 -2.77 6.74
CA THR A 88 -5.45 -1.74 7.79
C THR A 88 -4.84 -2.22 9.10
N GLY A 89 -4.55 -1.29 10.01
CA GLY A 89 -3.91 -1.57 11.30
C GLY A 89 -2.41 -1.91 11.19
N VAL A 90 -1.80 -1.71 10.01
CA VAL A 90 -0.36 -1.96 9.77
C VAL A 90 0.32 -0.72 9.20
N ARG A 91 1.47 -0.36 9.77
CA ARG A 91 2.27 0.80 9.32
C ARG A 91 3.55 0.41 8.59
N ASN A 92 3.91 -0.87 8.64
CA ASN A 92 5.06 -1.40 7.95
C ASN A 92 4.61 -2.07 6.65
N ILE A 93 5.21 -1.70 5.52
CA ILE A 93 4.91 -2.30 4.22
C ILE A 93 5.28 -3.78 4.16
N ASP A 94 6.35 -4.22 4.84
CA ASP A 94 6.76 -5.62 4.85
C ASP A 94 5.74 -6.49 5.61
N GLU A 95 5.14 -5.94 6.66
CA GLU A 95 4.05 -6.58 7.40
C GLU A 95 2.78 -6.65 6.55
N ALA A 96 2.42 -5.56 5.87
CA ALA A 96 1.27 -5.53 4.96
C ALA A 96 1.42 -6.56 3.83
N ILE A 97 2.61 -6.70 3.25
CA ILE A 97 2.90 -7.71 2.24
C ILE A 97 2.79 -9.12 2.82
N GLY A 98 3.29 -9.35 4.04
CA GLY A 98 3.16 -10.64 4.71
C GLY A 98 1.70 -11.07 4.86
N LEU A 99 0.82 -10.14 5.25
CA LEU A 99 -0.62 -10.39 5.35
C LEU A 99 -1.26 -10.66 3.98
N LEU A 100 -0.88 -9.90 2.94
CA LEU A 100 -1.32 -10.12 1.57
C LEU A 100 -0.95 -11.53 1.05
N GLU A 101 0.30 -11.94 1.25
CA GLU A 101 0.81 -13.24 0.84
C GLU A 101 0.14 -14.39 1.61
N ASP A 102 -0.09 -14.24 2.91
CA ASP A 102 -0.79 -15.22 3.74
C ASP A 102 -2.27 -15.39 3.33
N SER A 103 -2.96 -14.28 3.07
CA SER A 103 -4.33 -14.30 2.55
C SER A 103 -4.40 -14.95 1.16
N SER A 104 -3.47 -14.61 0.27
CA SER A 104 -3.40 -15.23 -1.07
C SER A 104 -3.21 -16.74 -0.99
N LYS A 105 -2.32 -17.21 -0.10
CA LYS A 105 -2.12 -18.65 0.13
C LYS A 105 -3.38 -19.35 0.63
N SER A 106 -4.16 -18.70 1.49
CA SER A 106 -5.41 -19.29 2.02
C SER A 106 -6.44 -19.61 0.94
N ILE A 107 -6.42 -18.84 -0.16
CA ILE A 107 -7.27 -19.04 -1.33
C ILE A 107 -6.55 -19.74 -2.49
N LYS A 108 -5.40 -20.38 -2.21
CA LYS A 108 -4.57 -21.11 -3.19
C LYS A 108 -4.11 -20.24 -4.36
N ARG A 109 -3.70 -19.00 -4.07
CA ARG A 109 -3.13 -18.06 -5.03
C ARG A 109 -1.74 -17.60 -4.58
N THR A 110 -0.93 -17.22 -5.56
CA THR A 110 0.43 -16.73 -5.35
C THR A 110 0.55 -15.33 -5.96
N CYS A 111 0.92 -14.33 -5.17
CA CYS A 111 1.22 -13.00 -5.71
C CYS A 111 2.40 -13.07 -6.69
N LEU A 112 2.34 -12.28 -7.77
CA LEU A 112 3.42 -12.21 -8.74
C LEU A 112 4.70 -11.69 -8.06
N PRO A 113 5.83 -12.44 -8.09
CA PRO A 113 7.03 -12.06 -7.33
C PRO A 113 7.62 -10.70 -7.73
N ASP A 114 7.54 -10.36 -9.02
CA ASP A 114 8.04 -9.07 -9.52
C ASP A 114 7.20 -7.90 -8.99
N ASP A 115 5.86 -8.06 -8.91
CA ASP A 115 4.97 -7.07 -8.30
C ASP A 115 5.33 -6.86 -6.82
N ILE A 116 5.51 -7.96 -6.07
CA ILE A 116 5.89 -7.89 -4.65
C ILE A 116 7.24 -7.20 -4.46
N LYS A 117 8.22 -7.48 -5.33
CA LYS A 117 9.53 -6.84 -5.30
C LYS A 117 9.41 -5.33 -5.54
N GLU A 118 8.68 -4.91 -6.57
CA GLU A 118 8.46 -3.50 -6.89
C GLU A 118 7.72 -2.76 -5.74
N ILE A 119 6.73 -3.41 -5.11
CA ILE A 119 6.03 -2.87 -3.94
C ILE A 119 6.99 -2.66 -2.75
N LYS A 120 7.85 -3.65 -2.44
CA LYS A 120 8.86 -3.55 -1.37
C LYS A 120 9.81 -2.38 -1.62
N GLU A 121 10.28 -2.24 -2.86
CA GLU A 121 11.19 -1.16 -3.24
C GLU A 121 10.52 0.22 -3.14
N ALA A 122 9.27 0.35 -3.61
CA ALA A 122 8.50 1.59 -3.50
C ALA A 122 8.28 2.00 -2.03
N GLY A 123 7.93 1.05 -1.16
CA GLY A 123 7.77 1.30 0.28
C GLY A 123 9.06 1.73 0.97
N LYS A 124 10.22 1.17 0.58
CA LYS A 124 11.53 1.52 1.14
C LYS A 124 12.01 2.92 0.76
N LYS A 125 11.80 3.34 -0.50
CA LYS A 125 12.18 4.69 -0.97
C LYS A 125 11.60 5.80 -0.09
N GLN A 126 10.35 5.64 0.36
CA GLN A 126 9.68 6.58 1.26
C GLN A 126 10.42 6.75 2.61
N CYS A 127 10.88 5.66 3.23
CA CYS A 127 11.60 5.73 4.50
C CYS A 127 12.90 6.53 4.38
N ILE A 128 13.57 6.42 3.23
CA ILE A 128 14.81 7.13 2.94
C ILE A 128 14.54 8.62 2.73
N ASP A 129 13.52 8.96 1.94
CA ASP A 129 13.20 10.36 1.64
C ASP A 129 12.76 11.14 2.88
N LYS A 130 11.98 10.51 3.78
CA LYS A 130 11.58 11.14 5.04
C LYS A 130 12.76 11.41 5.96
N LYS A 131 13.70 10.46 6.08
CA LYS A 131 14.92 10.65 6.87
C LYS A 131 15.80 11.76 6.30
N ARG A 132 15.99 11.78 4.98
CA ARG A 132 16.75 12.84 4.28
C ARG A 132 16.14 14.22 4.52
N PHE A 133 14.82 14.33 4.42
CA PHE A 133 14.13 15.60 4.67
C PHE A 133 14.32 16.10 6.11
N ILE A 134 14.23 15.22 7.12
CA ILE A 134 14.46 15.58 8.52
C ILE A 134 15.90 16.10 8.72
N VAL A 135 16.90 15.41 8.15
CA VAL A 135 18.30 15.83 8.23
C VAL A 135 18.52 17.20 7.58
N LEU A 136 17.94 17.42 6.39
CA LEU A 136 17.96 18.71 5.70
C LEU A 136 17.30 19.82 6.51
N ALA A 137 16.13 19.57 7.11
CA ALA A 137 15.43 20.53 7.94
C ALA A 137 16.26 20.95 9.18
N ILE A 138 16.92 19.98 9.84
CA ILE A 138 17.81 20.24 10.97
C ILE A 138 19.03 21.08 10.52
N LEU A 139 19.66 20.75 9.39
CA LEU A 139 20.78 21.51 8.84
C LEU A 139 20.41 22.96 8.54
N VAL A 140 19.25 23.21 7.93
CA VAL A 140 18.74 24.56 7.66
C VAL A 140 18.52 25.33 8.97
N LEU A 141 17.94 24.68 9.98
CA LEU A 141 17.73 25.28 11.31
C LEU A 141 19.06 25.69 11.97
N ILE A 142 20.09 24.85 11.89
CA ILE A 142 21.43 25.16 12.41
C ILE A 142 22.02 26.38 11.69
N ILE A 143 21.91 26.45 10.36
CA ILE A 143 22.41 27.59 9.57
C ILE A 143 21.71 28.90 9.98
N ILE A 144 20.38 28.87 10.15
CA ILE A 144 19.60 30.04 10.61
C ILE A 144 20.07 30.51 11.99
N VAL A 145 20.30 29.58 12.92
CA VAL A 145 20.81 29.91 14.27
C VAL A 145 22.19 30.55 14.20
N ILE A 146 23.11 30.02 13.38
CA ILE A 146 24.45 30.61 13.20
C ILE A 146 24.37 32.04 12.67
N ILE A 147 23.53 32.29 11.66
CA ILE A 147 23.35 33.64 11.08
C ILE A 147 22.78 34.61 12.12
N LEU A 148 21.80 34.18 12.93
CA LEU A 148 21.23 35.00 14.00
C LEU A 148 22.26 35.31 15.09
N CYS A 149 23.07 34.33 15.51
CA CYS A 149 24.15 34.53 16.46
C CYS A 149 25.19 35.53 15.94
N GLN A 150 25.62 35.41 14.67
CA GLN A 150 26.55 36.35 14.06
C GLN A 150 25.98 37.79 14.00
N LYS A 151 24.71 37.94 13.60
CA LYS A 151 24.06 39.27 13.53
C LYS A 151 23.91 39.92 14.91
N ASN A 152 23.70 39.14 15.97
CA ASN A 152 23.62 39.67 17.34
C ASN A 152 25.01 40.02 17.90
N LEU A 153 26.05 39.26 17.53
CA LEU A 153 27.45 39.58 17.90
C LEU A 153 27.96 40.87 17.23
N VAL A 154 27.51 41.18 16.01
CA VAL A 154 27.90 42.42 15.30
C VAL A 154 27.14 43.66 15.80
N LYS A 155 26.08 43.48 16.59
CA LYS A 155 25.30 44.58 17.19
C LYS A 155 25.74 44.95 18.61
N MET A 156 26.64 44.18 19.23
CA MET A 156 27.34 44.53 20.48
C MET A 156 28.66 45.22 20.17
#